data_AF-A0A2G9P1H3-F1
#
_entry.id   AF-A0A2G9P1H3-F1
#
_cell.length_a   1.000
_cell.length_b   1.000
_cell.length_c   1.000
_cell.angle_alpha   90.00
_cell.angle_beta   90.00
_cell.angle_gamma   90.00
#
_symmetry.space_group_name_H-M   'P 1'
#
loop_
_entity.id
_entity.type
_entity.pdbx_description
1 polymer ?
#
loop_
_entity_poly.entity_id
_entity_poly.type
_entity_poly.pdbx_seq_one_letter_code
_entity_poly.pdbx_strand_id
1 'polypeptide(L)' 'MFEGISNFIQGQEWIFIIIIAVVFIFGAKKIPELAKTLGKAKGEFEKGKIEGEKELKDLKDKEK' A
#
# COMPACT_ATOMS: atom_id res chain seq x y z
N MET A 1 18.05 -30.76 2.96
CA MET A 1 18.51 -29.35 2.99
C MET A 1 18.74 -28.82 1.56
N PHE A 2 19.49 -29.53 0.72
CA PHE A 2 19.70 -29.16 -0.70
C PHE A 2 18.42 -29.16 -1.56
N GLU A 3 17.53 -30.15 -1.39
CA GLU A 3 16.21 -30.18 -2.09
C GLU A 3 15.28 -29.03 -1.67
N GLY A 4 15.35 -28.59 -0.40
CA GLY A 4 14.56 -27.45 0.07
C GLY A 4 15.01 -26.14 -0.58
N ILE A 5 16.31 -26.00 -0.82
CA ILE A 5 16.88 -24.83 -1.51
C ILE A 5 16.54 -24.88 -3.00
N SER A 6 16.57 -26.04 -3.67
CA SER A 6 16.18 -26.14 -5.08
C SER A 6 14.71 -25.80 -5.30
N ASN A 7 13.81 -26.32 -4.46
CA ASN A 7 12.38 -26.05 -4.56
C ASN A 7 12.05 -24.58 -4.24
N PHE A 8 12.77 -23.96 -3.30
CA PHE A 8 12.63 -22.54 -3.01
C PHE A 8 13.05 -21.66 -4.20
N ILE A 9 14.17 -22.00 -4.85
CA ILE A 9 14.65 -21.30 -6.06
C ILE A 9 13.65 -21.49 -7.22
N GLN A 10 13.12 -22.70 -7.41
CA GLN A 10 12.12 -22.98 -8.44
C GLN A 10 10.78 -22.25 -8.21
N GLY A 11 10.42 -22.00 -6.94
CA GLY A 11 9.21 -21.25 -6.57
C GLY A 11 9.33 -19.73 -6.79
N GLN A 12 10.54 -19.18 -6.71
CA GLN A 12 10.80 -17.74 -6.90
C GLN A 12 10.56 -17.30 -8.36
N GLU A 13 10.81 -18.19 -9.33
CA GLU A 13 10.58 -17.91 -10.76
C GLU A 13 9.11 -17.59 -11.05
N TRP A 14 8.18 -18.29 -10.40
CA TRP A 14 6.74 -18.04 -10.53
C TRP A 14 6.31 -16.66 -10.05
N ILE A 15 6.97 -16.11 -9.03
CA ILE A 15 6.69 -14.76 -8.53
C ILE A 15 7.01 -13.72 -9.62
N PHE A 16 8.16 -13.86 -10.30
CA PHE A 16 8.52 -12.96 -11.39
C PHE A 16 7.56 -13.08 -12.58
N ILE A 17 7.14 -14.30 -12.93
CA ILE A 17 6.16 -14.52 -14.01
C ILE A 17 4.82 -13.82 -13.70
N ILE A 18 4.32 -13.95 -12.47
CA ILE A 18 3.07 -13.30 -12.04
C ILE A 18 3.22 -11.77 -12.10
N ILE A 19 4.33 -11.22 -11.58
CA ILE A 19 4.58 -9.78 -11.61
C ILE A 19 4.61 -9.27 -13.06
N ILE A 20 5.31 -9.98 -13.94
CA ILE A 20 5.38 -9.64 -15.36
C ILE A 20 3.99 -9.70 -15.99
N ALA A 21 3.21 -10.77 -15.76
CA ALA A 21 1.85 -10.90 -16.29
C ALA A 21 0.94 -9.75 -15.84
N VAL A 22 0.99 -9.38 -14.55
CA VAL A 22 0.26 -8.22 -14.01
C VAL A 22 0.73 -6.93 -14.68
N VAL A 23 2.03 -6.73 -14.84
CA VAL A 23 2.58 -5.56 -15.53
C VAL A 23 2.19 -5.52 -17.01
N PHE A 24 2.02 -6.65 -17.69
CA PHE A 24 1.53 -6.69 -19.06
C PHE A 24 0.04 -6.34 -19.17
N ILE A 25 -0.79 -6.87 -18.26
CA ILE A 25 -2.24 -6.62 -18.26
C ILE A 25 -2.54 -5.15 -17.88
N PHE A 26 -1.89 -4.65 -16.83
CA PHE A 26 -2.15 -3.32 -16.30
C PHE A 26 -1.23 -2.25 -16.90
N GLY A 27 -0.10 -2.63 -17.46
CA GLY A 27 0.95 -1.70 -17.91
C GLY A 27 1.84 -1.24 -16.75
N ALA A 28 3.15 -1.15 -17.00
CA ALA A 28 4.14 -0.71 -16.00
C ALA A 28 3.87 0.68 -15.42
N LYS A 29 3.14 1.53 -16.15
CA LYS A 29 2.75 2.89 -15.70
C LYS A 29 1.62 2.90 -14.67
N LYS A 30 0.79 1.85 -14.57
CA LYS A 30 -0.37 1.84 -13.65
C LYS A 30 0.03 1.61 -12.20
N ILE A 31 1.08 0.83 -11.95
CA ILE A 31 1.59 0.61 -10.58
C ILE A 31 2.01 1.93 -9.89
N PRO A 32 2.87 2.79 -10.50
CA PRO A 32 3.24 4.06 -9.88
C PRO A 32 2.09 5.07 -9.82
N GLU A 33 1.16 5.03 -10.79
CA GLU A 33 -0.04 5.89 -10.77
C GLU A 33 -0.96 5.53 -9.60
N LEU A 34 -1.22 4.23 -9.37
CA LEU A 34 -1.98 3.73 -8.24
C LEU A 34 -1.31 4.08 -6.91
N ALA A 35 0.00 3.86 -6.78
CA ALA A 35 0.74 4.22 -5.58
C ALA A 35 0.65 5.72 -5.26
N LYS A 36 0.74 6.58 -6.29
CA LYS A 36 0.60 8.04 -6.13
C LYS A 36 -0.80 8.43 -5.68
N THR A 37 -1.84 7.86 -6.29
CA THR A 37 -3.23 8.17 -5.95
C THR A 37 -3.61 7.66 -4.55
N LEU A 38 -3.23 6.41 -4.23
CA LEU A 38 -3.42 5.83 -2.91
C LEU A 38 -2.64 6.58 -1.84
N GLY A 39 -1.40 6.98 -2.13
CA GLY A 39 -0.58 7.79 -1.22
C GLY A 39 -1.21 9.15 -0.92
N LYS A 40 -1.74 9.83 -1.94
CA LYS A 40 -2.49 11.08 -1.75
C LYS A 40 -3.75 10.86 -0.91
N ALA A 41 -4.56 9.86 -1.25
CA ALA A 41 -5.80 9.55 -0.52
C ALA A 41 -5.52 9.23 0.95
N LYS A 42 -4.49 8.40 1.22
CA LYS A 42 -4.06 8.08 2.59
C LYS A 42 -3.57 9.34 3.34
N GLY A 43 -2.79 10.19 2.68
CA GLY A 43 -2.30 11.43 3.29
C GLY A 43 -3.42 12.40 3.66
N GLU A 44 -4.38 12.63 2.76
CA GLU A 44 -5.54 13.49 3.06
C GLU A 44 -6.44 12.88 4.14
N PHE A 45 -6.62 11.56 4.15
CA PHE A 45 -7.34 10.86 5.21
C PHE A 45 -6.67 11.01 6.59
N GLU A 46 -5.35 10.86 6.67
CA GLU A 46 -4.60 11.03 7.93
C GLU A 46 -4.67 12.47 8.45
N LYS A 47 -4.58 13.47 7.57
CA LYS A 47 -4.77 14.89 7.95
C LYS A 47 -6.17 15.13 8.51
N GLY A 48 -7.21 14.71 7.79
CA GLY A 48 -8.59 14.88 8.24
C GLY A 48 -8.88 14.15 9.55
N LYS A 49 -8.26 12.99 9.77
CA LYS A 49 -8.35 12.27 11.05
C LYS A 49 -7.73 13.09 12.20
N ILE A 50 -6.53 13.63 12.01
CA ILE A 50 -5.84 14.44 13.04
C ILE A 50 -6.62 15.72 13.34
N GLU A 51 -7.12 16.40 12.31
CA GLU A 51 -7.93 17.61 12.47
C GLU A 51 -9.23 17.32 13.22
N GLY A 52 -9.94 16.24 12.86
CA GLY A 52 -11.15 15.82 13.56
C GLY A 52 -10.90 15.42 15.02
N GLU A 53 -9.81 14.71 15.30
CA GLU A 53 -9.42 14.38 16.69
C GLU A 53 -9.12 15.63 17.52
N LYS A 54 -8.47 16.64 16.90
CA LYS A 54 -8.19 17.92 17.55
C LYS A 54 -9.47 18.71 17.82
N GLU A 55 -10.37 18.82 16.86
CA GLU A 55 -11.67 19.46 17.06
C GLU A 55 -12.47 18.80 18.18
N LEU A 56 -12.53 17.46 18.20
CA LEU A 56 -13.21 16.72 19.27
C LEU A 56 -12.60 16.97 20.65
N LYS A 57 -11.29 17.14 20.73
CA LYS A 57 -10.60 17.48 21.97
C LYS A 57 -10.91 18.91 22.41
N ASP A 58 -10.81 19.86 21.49
CA ASP A 58 -11.07 21.28 21.75
C ASP A 58 -12.54 21.52 22.19
N LEU A 59 -13.49 20.74 21.67
CA LEU A 59 -14.89 20.76 22.12
C LEU A 59 -15.03 20.24 23.55
N LYS A 60 -14.42 19.10 23.88
CA LYS A 60 -14.46 18.52 25.23
C LYS A 60 -13.80 19.41 26.29
N ASP A 61 -12.74 20.11 25.92
CA ASP A 61 -12.04 21.03 26.82
C ASP A 61 -12.84 22.33 27.05
N LYS A 62 -13.72 22.73 26.11
CA LYS A 62 -14.63 23.88 26.26
C LYS A 62 -15.89 23.59 27.07
N GLU A 63 -16.31 22.32 27.17
CA GLU A 63 -17.47 21.90 27.98
C GLU A 63 -17.13 21.68 29.47
N LYS A 64 -15.85 21.79 29.85
CA LYS A 64 -15.37 21.76 31.24
C LYS A 64 -15.17 23.16 31.81
#